data_AF-A0A5A7W5B1-F1
#
_entry.id   AF-A0A5A7W5B1-F1
#
_cell.length_a   1.000
_cell.length_b   1.000
_cell.length_c   1.000
_cell.angle_alpha   90.00
_cell.angle_beta   90.00
_cell.angle_gamma   90.00
#
_symmetry.space_group_name_H-M   'P 1'
#
loop_
_entity.id
_entity.type
_entity.pdbx_description
1 polymer ?
#
loop_
_entity_poly.entity_id
_entity_poly.type
_entity_poly.pdbx_seq_one_letter_code
_entity_poly.pdbx_strand_id
1 'polypeptide(L)'
;MLTVENTATAAYVVAALLFIFALAGLSKHETSRQGNAFGMAGMAVALIATIALAIGRHIEPLGIGLLVGAMAIGAAIGLWRARVVEMTGMPELIALLHSFVGLAAVLVGWNGYL
;
A
#
# COMPACT_ATOMS: atom_id res chain seq x y z
N MET A 1 -27.02 -7.97 6.81
CA MET A 1 -26.82 -6.56 7.22
C MET A 1 -25.39 -6.16 6.88
N LEU A 2 -25.12 -4.92 6.46
CA LEU A 2 -23.77 -4.47 6.11
C LEU A 2 -22.93 -4.34 7.38
N THR A 3 -21.91 -5.18 7.53
CA THR A 3 -20.92 -5.11 8.61
C THR A 3 -19.59 -4.55 8.08
N VAL A 4 -18.71 -4.12 8.98
CA VAL A 4 -17.40 -3.55 8.62
C VAL A 4 -16.56 -4.56 7.83
N GLU A 5 -16.65 -5.85 8.14
CA GLU A 5 -15.96 -6.94 7.44
C GLU A 5 -16.44 -7.10 6.00
N ASN A 6 -17.75 -7.07 5.79
CA ASN A 6 -18.34 -7.20 4.45
C ASN A 6 -18.00 -5.97 3.59
N THR A 7 -18.03 -4.78 4.18
CA THR A 7 -17.61 -3.54 3.52
C THR A 7 -16.12 -3.55 3.18
N ALA A 8 -15.26 -3.99 4.10
CA ALA A 8 -13.81 -4.12 3.86
C ALA A 8 -13.51 -5.13 2.75
N THR A 9 -14.20 -6.27 2.74
CA THR A 9 -14.07 -7.29 1.70
C THR A 9 -14.46 -6.74 0.33
N ALA A 10 -15.59 -6.03 0.24
CA ALA A 10 -15.99 -5.35 -1.01
C ALA A 10 -14.96 -4.30 -1.45
N ALA A 11 -14.43 -3.51 -0.51
CA ALA A 11 -13.38 -2.53 -0.80
C ALA A 11 -12.08 -3.18 -1.31
N TYR A 12 -11.69 -4.35 -0.81
CA TYR A 12 -10.53 -5.09 -1.32
C TYR A 12 -10.74 -5.58 -2.76
N VAL A 13 -11.96 -6.01 -3.12
CA VAL A 13 -12.29 -6.35 -4.51
C VAL A 13 -12.17 -5.12 -5.40
N VAL A 14 -12.72 -3.97 -4.98
CA VAL A 14 -12.59 -2.71 -5.72
C VAL A 14 -11.13 -2.30 -5.87
N ALA A 15 -10.33 -2.38 -4.81
CA ALA A 15 -8.90 -2.08 -4.85
C ALA A 15 -8.14 -3.00 -5.82
N ALA A 16 -8.45 -4.30 -5.83
CA ALA A 16 -7.87 -5.25 -6.77
C ALA A 16 -8.18 -4.88 -8.23
N LEU A 17 -9.43 -4.51 -8.53
CA LEU A 17 -9.81 -4.04 -9.86
C LEU A 17 -9.05 -2.75 -10.25
N LEU A 18 -8.89 -1.80 -9.33
CA LEU A 18 -8.11 -0.59 -9.56
C LEU A 18 -6.63 -0.91 -9.84
N PHE A 19 -6.02 -1.88 -9.15
CA PHE A 19 -4.66 -2.31 -9.46
C PHE A 19 -4.55 -3.01 -10.82
N ILE A 20 -5.55 -3.77 -11.25
CA ILE A 20 -5.60 -4.34 -12.60
C ILE A 20 -5.65 -3.22 -13.65
N PHE A 21 -6.49 -2.20 -13.45
CA PHE A 21 -6.54 -1.03 -14.35
C PHE A 21 -5.26 -0.19 -14.31
N ALA A 22 -4.57 -0.14 -13.16
CA ALA A 22 -3.27 0.50 -13.06
C ALA A 22 -2.25 -0.17 -14.00
N LEU A 23 -2.08 -1.49 -13.89
CA LEU A 23 -1.16 -2.27 -14.72
C LEU A 23 -1.53 -2.20 -16.21
N ALA A 24 -2.82 -2.26 -16.53
CA ALA A 24 -3.30 -2.10 -17.90
C ALA A 24 -2.96 -0.70 -18.47
N GLY A 25 -3.16 0.35 -17.67
CA GLY A 25 -2.87 1.73 -18.06
C GLY A 25 -1.37 2.03 -18.18
N LEU A 26 -0.54 1.43 -17.32
CA LEU A 26 0.92 1.55 -17.32
C LEU A 26 1.58 0.85 -18.53
N SER A 27 0.88 -0.08 -19.18
CA SER A 27 1.39 -0.85 -20.32
C SER A 27 1.37 -0.07 -21.66
N LYS A 28 0.79 1.13 -21.69
CA LYS A 28 0.77 2.01 -22.87
C LYS A 28 1.16 3.44 -22.46
N HIS A 29 1.98 4.11 -23.26
CA HIS A 29 2.46 5.45 -22.94
C HIS A 29 1.32 6.47 -22.85
N GLU A 30 0.31 6.34 -23.72
CA GLU A 30 -0.84 7.24 -23.83
C GLU A 30 -1.73 7.19 -22.57
N THR A 31 -1.82 6.03 -21.92
CA THR A 31 -2.64 5.82 -20.72
C THR A 31 -1.83 5.78 -19.42
N SER A 32 -0.50 5.91 -19.48
CA SER A 32 0.41 5.77 -18.33
C SER A 32 0.03 6.62 -17.12
N ARG A 33 -0.37 7.89 -17.37
CA ARG A 33 -0.81 8.81 -16.32
C ARG A 33 -2.10 8.37 -15.64
N GLN A 34 -3.05 7.83 -16.41
CA GLN A 34 -4.30 7.27 -15.87
C GLN A 34 -4.01 5.98 -15.09
N GLY A 35 -3.11 5.12 -15.59
CA GLY A 35 -2.65 3.92 -14.90
C GLY A 35 -2.08 4.24 -13.52
N ASN A 36 -1.22 5.25 -13.42
CA ASN A 36 -0.70 5.70 -12.12
C ASN A 36 -1.81 6.22 -11.18
N ALA A 37 -2.80 6.94 -11.69
CA ALA A 37 -3.94 7.42 -10.90
C ALA A 37 -4.79 6.27 -10.34
N PHE A 38 -5.05 5.23 -11.14
CA PHE A 38 -5.73 4.03 -10.66
C PHE A 38 -4.93 3.31 -9.57
N GLY A 39 -3.60 3.25 -9.70
CA GLY A 39 -2.73 2.67 -8.68
C GLY A 39 -2.79 3.42 -7.35
N MET A 40 -2.72 4.76 -7.37
CA MET A 40 -2.88 5.59 -6.17
C MET A 40 -4.26 5.43 -5.52
N ALA A 41 -5.32 5.41 -6.33
CA ALA A 41 -6.68 5.20 -5.84
C ALA A 41 -6.87 3.80 -5.22
N GLY A 42 -6.35 2.76 -5.85
CA GLY A 42 -6.39 1.38 -5.34
C GLY A 42 -5.67 1.25 -4.00
N MET A 43 -4.48 1.83 -3.86
CA MET A 43 -3.74 1.83 -2.60
C MET A 43 -4.48 2.60 -1.50
N ALA A 44 -5.08 3.76 -1.82
CA ALA A 44 -5.86 4.53 -0.85
C ALA A 44 -7.07 3.74 -0.34
N VAL A 45 -7.83 3.10 -1.24
CA VAL A 45 -8.99 2.26 -0.87
C VAL A 45 -8.56 1.10 0.02
N ALA A 46 -7.49 0.39 -0.33
CA ALA A 46 -6.99 -0.74 0.45
C ALA A 46 -6.53 -0.32 1.86
N LEU A 47 -5.78 0.78 1.98
CA LEU A 47 -5.31 1.29 3.28
C LEU A 47 -6.48 1.73 4.17
N ILE A 48 -7.41 2.52 3.62
CA ILE A 48 -8.58 3.00 4.38
C ILE A 48 -9.42 1.83 4.87
N ALA A 49 -9.71 0.85 4.00
CA ALA A 49 -10.46 -0.35 4.38
C ALA A 49 -9.76 -1.16 5.49
N THR A 50 -8.45 -1.33 5.38
CA THR A 50 -7.65 -2.08 6.37
C THR A 50 -7.61 -1.37 7.72
N ILE A 51 -7.42 -0.05 7.73
CA ILE A 51 -7.42 0.76 8.95
C ILE A 51 -8.81 0.78 9.59
N ALA A 52 -9.87 0.97 8.79
CA ALA A 52 -11.24 0.94 9.28
C ALA A 52 -11.59 -0.43 9.90
N LEU A 53 -11.15 -1.52 9.27
CA LEU A 53 -11.33 -2.87 9.80
C LEU A 53 -10.56 -3.06 11.12
N ALA A 54 -9.32 -2.57 11.21
CA ALA A 54 -8.53 -2.64 12.45
C ALA A 54 -9.20 -1.87 13.59
N ILE A 55 -9.74 -0.67 13.32
CA ILE A 55 -10.51 0.13 14.28
C ILE A 55 -11.79 -0.60 14.68
N GLY A 56 -12.53 -1.15 13.71
CA GLY A 56 -13.74 -1.93 13.96
C GLY A 56 -13.50 -3.19 14.80
N ARG A 57 -12.29 -3.75 14.75
CA ARG A 57 -11.83 -4.86 15.58
C ARG A 57 -11.23 -4.42 16.93
N HIS A 58 -11.40 -3.16 17.32
CA HIS A 58 -10.93 -2.62 18.59
C HIS A 58 -9.42 -2.76 18.82
N ILE A 59 -8.62 -2.40 17.81
CA ILE A 59 -7.16 -2.26 17.95
C ILE A 59 -6.82 -1.41 19.19
N GLU A 60 -5.83 -1.87 19.97
CA GLU A 60 -5.39 -1.17 21.17
C GLU A 60 -4.79 0.21 20.85
N PRO A 61 -4.86 1.19 21.78
CA PRO A 61 -4.30 2.53 21.56
C PRO A 61 -2.82 2.52 21.19
N LEU A 62 -2.04 1.62 21.79
CA LEU A 62 -0.63 1.41 21.44
C LEU A 62 -0.49 0.92 19.98
N GLY A 63 -1.33 -0.01 19.56
CA GLY A 63 -1.36 -0.52 18.18
C GLY A 63 -1.68 0.57 17.16
N ILE A 64 -2.62 1.47 17.47
CA ILE A 64 -2.91 2.65 16.64
C ILE A 64 -1.68 3.56 16.54
N GLY A 65 -1.05 3.86 17.68
CA GLY A 65 0.15 4.70 17.72
C GLY A 65 1.30 4.13 16.88
N LEU A 66 1.54 2.82 16.99
CA LEU A 66 2.56 2.11 16.21
C LEU A 66 2.22 2.09 14.72
N LEU A 67 0.96 1.84 14.35
CA LEU A 67 0.52 1.83 12.96
C LEU A 67 0.72 3.20 12.29
N VAL A 68 0.25 4.27 12.93
CA VAL A 68 0.38 5.63 12.39
C VAL A 68 1.85 6.05 12.36
N GLY A 69 2.62 5.77 13.41
CA GLY A 69 4.04 6.10 13.48
C GLY A 69 4.85 5.40 12.40
N ALA A 70 4.69 4.08 12.25
CA ALA A 70 5.41 3.30 11.23
C ALA A 70 5.03 3.75 9.81
N MET A 71 3.75 3.99 9.54
CA MET A 71 3.28 4.46 8.24
C MET A 71 3.81 5.85 7.91
N ALA A 72 3.80 6.78 8.87
CA ALA A 72 4.31 8.13 8.68
C ALA A 72 5.83 8.14 8.42
N ILE A 73 6.60 7.37 9.19
CA ILE A 73 8.05 7.26 9.01
C ILE A 73 8.37 6.63 7.64
N GLY A 74 7.71 5.52 7.30
CA GLY A 74 7.91 4.85 6.01
C GLY A 74 7.55 5.74 4.82
N ALA A 75 6.41 6.44 4.88
CA ALA A 75 5.99 7.37 3.84
C ALA A 75 6.94 8.56 3.71
N ALA A 76 7.40 9.15 4.82
CA ALA A 76 8.33 10.27 4.80
C ALA A 76 9.67 9.89 4.16
N ILE A 77 10.26 8.76 4.56
CA ILE A 77 11.52 8.27 3.99
C ILE A 77 11.33 7.92 2.52
N GLY A 78 10.25 7.21 2.17
CA GLY A 78 9.96 6.80 0.80
C GLY A 78 9.79 8.00 -0.15
N LEU A 79 8.99 8.99 0.25
CA LEU A 79 8.77 10.22 -0.54
C LEU A 79 10.06 11.04 -0.67
N TRP A 80 10.85 11.15 0.39
CA TRP A 80 12.12 11.86 0.35
C TRP A 80 13.09 11.20 -0.64
N ARG A 81 13.29 9.87 -0.54
CA ARG A 81 14.17 9.14 -1.45
C ARG A 81 13.69 9.19 -2.89
N ALA A 82 12.39 9.03 -3.14
CA ALA A 82 11.82 9.12 -4.48
C ALA A 82 12.01 10.50 -5.13
N ARG A 83 12.12 11.57 -4.34
CA ARG A 83 12.28 12.94 -4.85
C ARG A 83 13.73 13.32 -5.18
N VAL A 84 14.69 12.74 -4.47
CA VAL A 84 16.11 13.18 -4.51
C VAL A 84 16.98 12.31 -5.43
N VAL A 85 16.57 11.07 -5.72
CA VAL A 85 17.35 10.16 -6.57
C VAL A 85 17.37 10.62 -8.02
N GLU A 86 18.56 10.59 -8.63
CA GLU A 86 18.75 10.88 -10.06
C GLU A 86 18.08 9.81 -10.93
N MET A 87 17.61 10.20 -12.12
CA MET A 87 16.94 9.27 -13.05
C MET A 87 17.86 8.09 -13.48
N THR A 88 19.17 8.28 -13.41
CA THR A 88 20.21 7.26 -13.64
C THR A 88 20.23 6.19 -12.55
N GLY A 89 19.94 6.57 -11.29
CA GLY A 89 19.91 5.69 -10.12
C GLY A 89 18.55 5.06 -9.83
N MET A 90 17.59 5.20 -10.76
CA MET A 90 16.25 4.63 -10.63
C MET A 90 16.27 3.09 -10.51
N PRO A 91 17.09 2.33 -11.26
CA PRO A 91 17.16 0.88 -11.10
C PRO A 91 17.53 0.44 -9.66
N GLU A 92 18.51 1.09 -9.04
CA GLU A 92 18.96 0.79 -7.68
C GLU A 92 17.89 1.15 -6.64
N LEU A 93 17.22 2.30 -6.81
CA LEU A 93 16.12 2.70 -5.93
C LEU A 93 14.98 1.67 -5.97
N ILE A 94 14.59 1.21 -7.18
CA ILE A 94 13.52 0.21 -7.34
C ILE A 94 13.94 -1.13 -6.70
N ALA A 95 15.18 -1.56 -6.88
CA ALA A 95 15.70 -2.79 -6.26
C ALA A 95 15.64 -2.72 -4.73
N LEU A 96 16.05 -1.59 -4.14
CA LEU A 96 15.95 -1.36 -2.69
C LEU A 96 14.49 -1.37 -2.21
N LEU A 97 13.58 -0.67 -2.90
CA LEU A 97 12.16 -0.66 -2.54
C LEU A 97 11.54 -2.06 -2.59
N HIS A 98 11.90 -2.88 -3.58
CA HIS A 98 11.44 -4.26 -3.68
C HIS A 98 12.00 -5.14 -2.55
N SER A 99 13.25 -4.92 -2.13
CA SER A 99 13.84 -5.65 -0.99
C SER A 99 13.09 -5.39 0.32
N PHE A 100 12.59 -4.16 0.54
CA PHE A 100 11.77 -3.84 1.71
C PHE A 100 10.41 -4.54 1.68
N VAL A 101 9.79 -4.69 0.51
CA VAL A 101 8.54 -5.46 0.36
C VAL A 101 8.78 -6.93 0.72
N GLY A 102 9.89 -7.51 0.27
CA GLY A 102 10.29 -8.88 0.63
C GLY A 102 10.49 -9.05 2.13
N LEU A 103 11.22 -8.13 2.77
CA LEU A 103 11.41 -8.13 4.22
C LEU A 103 10.08 -8.02 4.99
N ALA A 104 9.18 -7.13 4.55
CA ALA A 104 7.86 -6.98 5.16
C ALA A 104 7.05 -8.28 5.07
N ALA A 105 7.08 -8.96 3.92
CA ALA A 105 6.39 -10.25 3.74
C ALA A 105 6.97 -11.34 4.67
N VAL A 106 8.29 -11.39 4.85
CA VAL A 106 8.94 -12.32 5.79
C VAL A 106 8.52 -12.05 7.23
N LEU A 107 8.52 -10.78 7.67
CA LEU A 107 8.11 -10.40 9.03
C LEU A 107 6.64 -10.71 9.30
N VAL A 108 5.76 -10.43 8.33
CA VAL A 108 4.33 -10.77 8.44
C VAL A 108 4.13 -12.29 8.47
N GLY A 109 4.84 -13.04 7.62
CA GLY A 109 4.79 -14.50 7.60
C GLY A 109 5.30 -15.13 8.90
N TRP A 110 6.41 -14.60 9.45
CA TRP A 110 6.94 -15.01 10.75
C TRP A 110 5.95 -14.73 11.88
N ASN A 111 5.39 -13.52 11.93
CA ASN A 111 4.37 -13.15 12.92
C ASN A 111 3.09 -13.99 12.80
N GLY A 112 2.72 -14.44 11.60
CA GLY A 112 1.57 -15.32 11.40
C GLY A 112 1.83 -16.78 11.79
N TYR A 113 3.10 -17.19 11.90
CA TYR A 113 3.48 -18.53 12.38
C TYR A 113 3.53 -18.63 13.91
N LEU A 114 3.99 -17.56 14.57
CA LEU A 114 4.00 -17.43 16.03
C LEU A 114 2.57 -17.40 16.60
#